data_AF-A0A506XZE4-F1
#
_entry.id   AF-A0A506XZE4-F1
#
_cell.length_a   1.000
_cell.length_b   1.000
_cell.length_c   1.000
_cell.angle_alpha   90.00
_cell.angle_beta   90.00
_cell.angle_gamma   90.00
#
_symmetry.space_group_name_H-M   'P 1'
#
loop_
_entity.id
_entity.type
_entity.pdbx_description
1 polymer ?
#
loop_
_entity_poly.entity_id
_entity_poly.type
_entity_poly.pdbx_seq_one_letter_code
_entity_poly.pdbx_strand_id
1 'polypeptide(L)'
;MVTTTTSVDARPQVRSRLPRRALLVAAGVIAVAIVAAAVALPGLRDSRDLRSLLAQSESISPVAATSELCTAELPCVEAYRTDAGDFLRFDSAAEAERWARERGDSAQRSGATVLDLRDEDLSPDQRQLAIDTLLSREDRG
;
A
#
# COMPACT_ATOMS: atom_id res chain seq x y z
N MET A 1 -34.91 -75.66 23.53
CA MET A 1 -33.78 -75.16 24.34
C MET A 1 -33.05 -74.11 23.50
N VAL A 2 -32.87 -72.91 24.08
CA VAL A 2 -31.96 -71.82 23.67
C VAL A 2 -32.27 -71.03 22.37
N THR A 3 -32.89 -69.87 22.58
CA THR A 3 -32.89 -68.65 21.76
C THR A 3 -31.51 -68.00 21.67
N THR A 4 -31.11 -67.48 20.50
CA THR A 4 -30.09 -66.40 20.47
C THR A 4 -30.37 -65.39 19.36
N THR A 5 -30.64 -64.17 19.82
CA THR A 5 -30.86 -62.92 19.13
C THR A 5 -29.52 -62.17 19.01
N THR A 6 -29.18 -61.62 17.85
CA THR A 6 -28.13 -60.59 17.69
C THR A 6 -28.64 -59.57 16.69
N SER A 7 -29.38 -58.55 17.14
CA SER A 7 -28.92 -57.29 17.75
C SER A 7 -28.24 -56.38 16.74
N VAL A 8 -29.03 -55.43 16.24
CA VAL A 8 -28.66 -54.27 15.43
C VAL A 8 -27.93 -53.29 16.33
N ASP A 9 -26.64 -53.08 16.13
CA ASP A 9 -25.87 -52.07 16.85
C ASP A 9 -25.87 -50.75 16.06
N ALA A 10 -26.82 -49.89 16.42
CA ALA A 10 -26.94 -48.53 15.94
C ALA A 10 -25.88 -47.65 16.61
N ARG A 11 -24.84 -47.27 15.87
CA ARG A 11 -23.86 -46.29 16.35
C ARG A 11 -24.56 -44.95 16.63
N PRO A 12 -24.38 -44.36 17.82
CA PRO A 12 -24.95 -43.05 18.14
C PRO A 12 -24.23 -41.96 17.33
N GLN A 13 -25.00 -41.29 16.46
CA GLN A 13 -24.63 -40.00 15.89
C GLN A 13 -24.55 -38.97 17.03
N VAL A 14 -23.33 -38.64 17.46
CA VAL A 14 -23.06 -37.54 18.39
C VAL A 14 -23.40 -36.22 17.69
N ARG A 15 -24.66 -35.79 17.81
CA ARG A 15 -25.10 -34.44 17.45
C ARG A 15 -24.54 -33.46 18.49
N SER A 16 -23.31 -33.00 18.29
CA SER A 16 -22.77 -31.86 19.03
C SER A 16 -23.50 -30.59 18.60
N ARG A 17 -24.55 -30.23 19.34
CA ARG A 17 -25.14 -28.89 19.30
C ARG A 17 -24.11 -27.94 19.92
N LEU A 18 -23.25 -27.36 19.08
CA LEU A 18 -22.38 -26.27 19.52
C LEU A 18 -23.27 -25.12 20.03
N PRO A 19 -23.04 -24.62 21.25
CA PRO A 19 -23.84 -23.55 21.82
C PRO A 19 -23.69 -22.32 20.92
N ARG A 20 -24.81 -21.69 20.55
CA ARG A 20 -24.89 -20.53 19.63
C ARG A 20 -23.90 -19.40 19.96
N ARG A 21 -23.46 -19.29 21.22
CA ARG A 21 -22.45 -18.33 21.68
C ARG A 21 -21.04 -18.62 21.15
N ALA A 22 -20.65 -19.89 21.01
CA ALA A 22 -19.36 -20.27 20.44
C ALA A 22 -19.25 -19.91 18.95
N LEU A 23 -20.38 -19.95 18.24
CA LEU A 23 -20.46 -19.60 16.83
C LEU A 23 -20.28 -18.09 16.58
N LEU A 24 -20.80 -17.25 17.48
CA LEU A 24 -20.63 -15.79 17.40
C LEU A 24 -19.20 -15.33 17.71
N VAL A 25 -18.55 -15.97 18.68
CA VAL A 25 -17.13 -15.67 19.01
C VAL A 25 -16.21 -16.08 17.86
N ALA A 26 -16.42 -17.26 17.26
CA ALA A 26 -15.64 -17.72 16.12
C ALA A 26 -15.80 -16.80 14.90
N ALA A 27 -17.03 -16.34 14.61
CA ALA A 27 -17.29 -15.40 13.52
C ALA A 27 -16.61 -14.03 13.74
N GLY A 28 -16.61 -13.52 14.98
CA GLY A 28 -15.94 -12.28 15.32
C GLY A 28 -14.41 -12.36 15.15
N VAL A 29 -13.79 -13.45 15.58
CA VAL A 29 -12.34 -13.66 15.44
C VAL A 29 -11.92 -13.75 13.96
N ILE A 30 -12.72 -14.43 13.13
CA ILE A 30 -12.45 -14.54 11.69
C ILE A 30 -12.58 -13.18 11.00
N ALA A 31 -13.59 -12.39 11.34
CA ALA A 31 -13.76 -11.05 10.77
C ALA A 31 -12.57 -10.13 11.12
N VAL A 32 -12.10 -10.16 12.37
CA VAL A 32 -10.92 -9.39 12.79
C VAL A 32 -9.66 -9.89 12.09
N ALA A 33 -9.49 -11.21 11.93
CA ALA A 33 -8.35 -11.77 11.21
C ALA A 33 -8.33 -11.38 9.71
N ILE A 34 -9.50 -11.31 9.06
CA ILE A 34 -9.62 -10.89 7.66
C ILE A 34 -9.27 -9.39 7.51
N VAL A 35 -9.76 -8.54 8.43
CA VAL A 35 -9.43 -7.10 8.41
C VAL A 35 -7.94 -6.88 8.71
N ALA A 36 -7.37 -7.60 9.67
CA ALA A 36 -5.94 -7.54 9.96
C ALA A 36 -5.08 -8.04 8.78
N ALA A 37 -5.50 -9.11 8.10
CA ALA A 37 -4.84 -9.60 6.90
C ALA A 37 -4.91 -8.59 5.75
N ALA A 38 -6.04 -7.91 5.55
CA ALA A 38 -6.19 -6.87 4.53
C ALA A 38 -5.28 -5.65 4.77
N VAL A 39 -5.00 -5.31 6.03
CA VAL A 39 -4.06 -4.23 6.39
C VAL A 39 -2.60 -4.68 6.28
N ALA A 40 -2.32 -5.97 6.49
CA ALA A 40 -0.96 -6.52 6.50
C ALA A 40 -0.46 -7.06 5.15
N LEU A 41 -1.30 -7.15 4.11
CA LEU A 41 -0.91 -7.67 2.79
C LEU A 41 -0.27 -6.56 1.93
N PRO A 42 1.06 -6.57 1.72
CA PRO A 42 1.76 -5.55 0.94
C PRO A 42 1.58 -5.72 -0.58
N GLY A 43 0.87 -6.77 -1.02
CA GLY A 43 0.86 -7.24 -2.42
C GLY A 43 -0.34 -6.81 -3.28
N LEU A 44 -1.34 -6.12 -2.72
CA LEU A 44 -2.49 -5.56 -3.48
C LEU A 44 -2.38 -4.05 -3.71
N ARG A 45 -1.35 -3.42 -3.14
CA ARG A 45 -1.00 -2.03 -3.43
C ARG A 45 -0.06 -2.08 -4.61
N ASP A 46 -0.45 -1.45 -5.72
CA ASP A 46 0.32 -1.38 -6.98
C ASP A 46 1.68 -0.69 -6.71
N SER A 47 2.62 -1.48 -6.20
CA SER A 47 3.88 -1.06 -5.60
C SER A 47 4.93 -0.98 -6.70
N ARG A 48 4.66 -0.19 -7.74
CA ARG A 48 5.75 0.30 -8.59
C ARG A 48 6.58 1.27 -7.74
N ASP A 49 7.69 0.72 -7.27
CA ASP A 49 8.74 1.33 -6.43
C ASP A 49 9.27 2.62 -7.07
N LEU A 50 9.47 3.70 -6.30
CA LEU A 50 10.07 4.93 -6.85
C LEU A 50 11.44 4.65 -7.44
N ARG A 51 12.19 3.72 -6.82
CA ARG A 51 13.46 3.22 -7.35
C ARG A 51 13.38 2.79 -8.81
N SER A 52 12.33 2.06 -9.19
CA SER A 52 12.18 1.53 -10.55
C SER A 52 11.85 2.64 -11.56
N LEU A 53 11.09 3.65 -11.12
CA LEU A 53 10.79 4.83 -11.91
C LEU A 53 12.07 5.65 -12.15
N LEU A 54 12.83 5.92 -11.10
CA LEU A 54 14.03 6.75 -11.16
C LEU A 54 15.22 6.02 -11.80
N ALA A 55 15.28 4.69 -11.73
CA ALA A 55 16.31 3.90 -12.42
C ALA A 55 16.18 3.96 -13.96
N GLN A 56 15.02 4.35 -14.49
CA GLN A 56 14.82 4.55 -15.93
C GLN A 56 15.26 5.94 -16.39
N SER A 57 15.47 6.89 -15.47
CA SER A 57 15.95 8.24 -15.76
C SER A 57 17.45 8.34 -15.46
N GLU A 58 18.32 8.11 -16.45
CA GLU A 58 19.78 8.28 -16.30
C GLU A 58 20.18 9.73 -15.97
N SER A 59 19.28 10.69 -16.24
CA SER A 59 19.57 12.13 -16.14
C SER A 59 19.29 12.75 -14.78
N ILE A 60 18.66 12.03 -13.86
CA ILE A 60 18.18 12.57 -12.58
C ILE A 60 18.80 11.73 -11.48
N SER A 61 19.85 12.23 -10.82
CA SER A 61 20.70 11.44 -9.92
C SER A 61 19.99 11.14 -8.60
N PRO A 62 19.38 9.96 -8.40
CA PRO A 62 18.44 9.75 -7.31
C PRO A 62 19.15 9.18 -6.09
N VAL A 63 18.98 9.85 -4.95
CA VAL A 63 19.51 9.42 -3.64
C VAL A 63 18.34 9.10 -2.73
N ALA A 64 18.31 7.88 -2.20
CA ALA A 64 17.27 7.48 -1.25
C ALA A 64 17.34 8.38 0.00
N ALA A 65 16.23 9.04 0.31
CA ALA A 65 16.12 10.01 1.40
C ALA A 65 14.87 9.79 2.25
N THR A 66 14.28 8.57 2.23
CA THR A 66 13.06 8.22 2.96
C THR A 66 13.13 8.58 4.45
N SER A 67 14.23 8.29 5.15
CA SER A 67 14.33 8.58 6.59
C SER A 67 14.45 10.07 6.92
N GLU A 68 14.86 10.88 5.94
CA GLU A 68 15.04 12.33 6.12
C GLU A 68 13.77 13.09 5.72
N LEU A 69 13.14 12.67 4.62
CA LEU A 69 11.97 13.34 4.04
C LEU A 69 10.66 12.82 4.62
N CYS A 70 10.54 11.52 4.87
CA CYS A 70 9.32 10.94 5.43
C CYS A 70 9.34 11.03 6.97
N THR A 71 8.77 12.10 7.49
CA THR A 71 8.64 12.36 8.93
C THR A 71 7.24 11.98 9.43
N ALA A 72 7.01 12.08 10.75
CA ALA A 72 5.66 11.91 11.29
C ALA A 72 4.65 12.94 10.74
N GLU A 73 5.15 14.11 10.32
CA GLU A 73 4.35 15.19 9.75
C GLU A 73 4.19 15.05 8.22
N LEU A 74 5.10 14.32 7.57
CA LEU A 74 5.06 13.96 6.16
C LEU A 74 5.05 12.43 6.02
N PRO A 75 3.88 11.76 6.13
CA PRO A 75 3.79 10.30 6.16
C PRO A 75 3.91 9.69 4.76
N CYS A 76 5.01 9.97 4.06
CA CYS A 76 5.38 9.21 2.86
C CYS A 76 5.95 7.84 3.24
N VAL A 77 5.82 6.88 2.32
CA VAL A 77 6.31 5.51 2.47
C VAL A 77 7.67 5.31 1.80
N GLU A 78 8.04 6.21 0.88
CA GLU A 78 9.30 6.17 0.15
C GLU A 78 9.62 7.57 -0.35
N ALA A 79 10.89 7.98 -0.28
CA ALA A 79 11.33 9.25 -0.84
C ALA A 79 12.75 9.18 -1.44
N TYR A 80 12.93 9.93 -2.52
CA TYR A 80 14.23 10.14 -3.18
C TYR A 80 14.47 11.61 -3.40
N ARG A 81 15.67 12.06 -3.05
CA ARG A 81 16.19 13.36 -3.44
C ARG A 81 16.87 13.25 -4.78
N THR A 82 16.67 14.25 -5.62
CA THR A 82 17.33 14.36 -6.91
C THR A 82 17.81 15.78 -7.14
N ASP A 83 18.62 15.98 -8.18
CA ASP A 83 19.01 17.29 -8.70
C ASP A 83 17.85 18.03 -9.40
N ALA A 84 16.70 17.38 -9.54
CA ALA A 84 15.51 17.94 -10.19
C ALA A 84 14.29 18.04 -9.24
N GLY A 85 14.50 17.81 -7.94
CA GLY A 85 13.49 17.87 -6.89
C GLY A 85 13.38 16.60 -6.03
N ASP A 86 12.50 16.63 -5.03
CA ASP A 86 12.24 15.52 -4.13
C ASP A 86 11.01 14.71 -4.61
N PHE A 87 11.21 13.42 -4.87
CA PHE A 87 10.14 12.48 -5.23
C PHE A 87 9.64 11.77 -3.98
N LEU A 88 8.35 11.93 -3.68
CA LEU A 88 7.67 11.41 -2.49
C LEU A 88 6.57 10.45 -2.91
N ARG A 89 6.54 9.24 -2.37
CA ARG A 89 5.45 8.28 -2.57
C ARG A 89 4.66 8.14 -1.26
N PHE A 90 3.35 8.19 -1.38
CA PHE A 90 2.41 8.06 -0.26
C PHE A 90 1.73 6.69 -0.28
N ASP A 91 1.05 6.35 0.82
CA ASP A 91 0.29 5.10 0.88
C ASP A 91 -0.99 5.17 0.04
N SER A 92 -1.48 6.39 -0.23
CA SER A 92 -2.66 6.63 -1.05
C SER A 92 -2.56 7.86 -1.96
N ALA A 93 -3.32 7.84 -3.07
CA ALA A 93 -3.47 9.02 -3.93
C ALA A 93 -4.13 10.20 -3.20
N ALA A 94 -5.00 9.94 -2.23
CA ALA A 94 -5.64 10.99 -1.42
C ALA A 94 -4.62 11.73 -0.54
N GLU A 95 -3.67 11.01 0.06
CA GLU A 95 -2.56 11.62 0.82
C GLU A 95 -1.66 12.47 -0.08
N ALA A 96 -1.24 11.91 -1.21
CA ALA A 96 -0.46 12.63 -2.21
C ALA A 96 -1.17 13.92 -2.68
N GLU A 97 -2.50 13.86 -2.87
CA GLU A 97 -3.29 15.00 -3.29
C GLU A 97 -3.42 16.08 -2.21
N ARG A 98 -3.61 15.69 -0.94
CA ARG A 98 -3.57 16.66 0.18
C ARG A 98 -2.23 17.38 0.21
N TRP A 99 -1.15 16.62 0.13
CA TRP A 99 0.20 17.20 0.14
C TRP A 99 0.44 18.13 -1.04
N ALA A 100 0.11 17.72 -2.26
CA ALA A 100 0.26 18.55 -3.45
C ALA A 100 -0.55 19.87 -3.34
N ARG A 101 -1.77 19.82 -2.78
CA ARG A 101 -2.60 21.03 -2.56
C ARG A 101 -1.96 22.01 -1.60
N GLU A 102 -1.37 21.54 -0.51
CA GLU A 102 -0.68 22.40 0.46
C GLU A 102 0.54 23.10 -0.15
N ARG A 103 1.13 22.50 -1.19
CA ARG A 103 2.34 22.99 -1.86
C ARG A 103 2.06 23.81 -3.12
N GLY A 104 0.85 23.75 -3.66
CA GLY A 104 0.43 24.52 -4.83
C GLY A 104 1.32 24.27 -6.05
N ASP A 105 1.74 25.33 -6.73
CA ASP A 105 2.48 25.27 -8.00
C ASP A 105 3.89 24.68 -7.90
N SER A 106 4.39 24.53 -6.66
CA SER A 106 5.71 23.94 -6.38
C SER A 106 5.67 22.42 -6.24
N ALA A 107 4.50 21.80 -6.35
CA ALA A 107 4.36 20.35 -6.33
C ALA A 107 3.57 19.85 -7.54
N GLN A 108 4.03 18.74 -8.11
CA GLN A 108 3.30 18.02 -9.15
C GLN A 108 2.97 16.62 -8.69
N ARG A 109 1.77 16.13 -8.99
CA ARG A 109 1.29 14.82 -8.53
C ARG A 109 0.97 13.91 -9.71
N SER A 110 1.36 12.65 -9.58
CA SER A 110 0.90 11.53 -10.41
C SER A 110 0.50 10.37 -9.49
N GLY A 111 -0.79 10.01 -9.49
CA GLY A 111 -1.33 8.98 -8.59
C GLY A 111 -1.01 9.24 -7.11
N ALA A 112 -0.26 8.31 -6.50
CA ALA A 112 0.22 8.37 -5.11
C ALA A 112 1.65 8.92 -4.97
N THR A 113 2.20 9.53 -6.02
CA THR A 113 3.53 10.13 -6.04
C THR A 113 3.42 11.65 -6.21
N VAL A 114 4.26 12.39 -5.48
CA VAL A 114 4.42 13.84 -5.58
C VAL A 114 5.88 14.15 -5.87
N LEU A 115 6.09 15.07 -6.80
CA LEU A 115 7.36 15.75 -7.06
C LEU A 115 7.29 17.12 -6.38
N ASP A 116 8.18 17.37 -5.41
CA ASP A 116 8.36 18.66 -4.74
C ASP A 116 9.56 19.40 -5.34
N LEU A 117 9.32 20.61 -5.84
CA LEU A 117 10.30 21.43 -6.57
C LEU A 117 10.82 22.63 -5.76
N ARG A 118 10.41 22.77 -4.49
CA ARG A 118 10.62 24.02 -3.72
C ARG A 118 12.07 24.37 -3.42
N ASP A 119 12.94 23.37 -3.31
CA ASP A 119 14.30 23.55 -2.81
C ASP A 119 15.35 23.63 -3.94
N GLU A 120 14.91 23.63 -5.19
CA GLU A 120 15.79 23.58 -6.36
C GLU A 120 15.61 24.80 -7.27
N ASP A 121 16.70 25.50 -7.57
CA ASP A 121 16.75 26.57 -8.58
C ASP A 121 16.86 25.94 -9.98
N LEU A 122 15.76 25.34 -10.42
CA LEU A 122 15.71 24.55 -11.64
C LEU A 122 15.60 25.44 -12.87
N SER A 123 16.39 25.10 -13.89
CA SER A 123 16.14 25.59 -15.24
C SER A 123 14.79 25.05 -15.76
N PRO A 124 14.13 25.74 -16.72
CA PRO A 124 12.89 25.26 -17.32
C PRO A 124 13.00 23.83 -17.86
N ASP A 125 14.17 23.47 -18.42
CA ASP A 125 14.43 22.15 -18.99
C ASP A 125 14.52 21.08 -17.90
N GLN A 126 15.18 21.36 -16.77
CA GLN A 126 15.24 20.44 -15.63
C GLN A 126 13.87 20.24 -14.99
N ARG A 127 13.08 21.32 -14.86
CA ARG A 127 11.71 21.24 -14.36
C ARG A 127 10.86 20.36 -15.27
N GLN A 128 10.96 20.55 -16.60
CA GLN A 128 10.22 19.74 -17.54
C GLN A 128 10.63 18.27 -17.48
N LEU A 129 11.94 17.98 -17.41
CA LEU A 129 12.47 16.63 -17.28
C LEU A 129 11.96 15.91 -16.02
N ALA A 130 11.90 16.62 -14.89
CA ALA A 130 11.37 16.06 -13.63
C ALA A 130 9.88 15.71 -13.75
N ILE A 131 9.10 16.60 -14.37
CA ILE A 131 7.68 16.40 -14.63
C ILE A 131 7.46 15.22 -15.58
N ASP A 132 8.20 15.17 -16.69
CA ASP A 132 8.11 14.07 -17.65
C ASP A 132 8.45 12.73 -16.99
N THR A 133 9.45 12.73 -16.10
CA THR A 133 9.82 11.55 -15.32
C THR A 133 8.70 11.12 -14.38
N LEU A 134 8.05 12.06 -13.69
CA LEU A 134 6.87 11.78 -12.86
C LEU A 134 5.72 11.21 -13.70
N LEU A 135 5.42 11.82 -14.86
CA LEU A 135 4.28 11.47 -15.72
C LEU A 135 4.50 10.22 -16.56
N SER A 136 5.75 9.81 -16.80
CA SER A 136 6.08 8.55 -17.49
C SER A 136 5.46 7.31 -16.80
N ARG A 137 5.03 7.46 -15.55
CA ARG A 137 4.26 6.47 -14.79
C ARG A 137 2.83 6.30 -15.30
N GLU A 138 2.18 7.38 -15.73
CA GLU A 138 0.74 7.45 -16.00
C GLU A 138 0.39 6.90 -17.39
N ASP A 139 1.28 7.02 -18.37
CA ASP A 139 1.07 6.60 -19.77
C ASP A 139 1.10 5.06 -20.01
N ARG A 140 1.26 4.23 -18.98
CA ARG A 140 1.27 2.75 -19.10
C ARG A 140 0.15 2.07 -18.29
N GLY A 141 -0.91 2.80 -17.97
CA GLY A 141 -2.12 2.31 -17.29
C GLY A 141 -3.19 1.82 -18.25
#